data_AF-A0A8H5NX58-F1
#
_entry.id   AF-A0A8H5NX58-F1
#
_cell.length_a   1.000
_cell.length_b   1.000
_cell.length_c   1.000
_cell.angle_alpha   90.00
_cell.angle_beta   90.00
_cell.angle_gamma   90.00
#
_symmetry.space_group_name_H-M   'P 1'
#
loop_
_entity.id
_entity.type
_entity.pdbx_description
1 polymer ?
#
loop_
_entity_poly.entity_id
_entity_poly.type
_entity_poly.pdbx_seq_one_letter_code
_entity_poly.pdbx_strand_id
1 'polypeptide(L)'
;MSWTRKKTTGPVPPPPSFTPKLSATYTKKRASNNGHGTDDALAVTRILEAADIPCCMVGTCALIFYGAARDWEICVPTHLVDKAVALLQSELHAATYHVEEPWDKPSSSLIHNWKRFKHHETNFGFVIVPDRDVHIVCEPSNFTRSLRGLPYPKLHVFIQSCLDIGDELQLCDVIDGTDLPEEWGEENLELDGTNDVEWVIEANKRGRDSKDEKFAKWSTFACNPRSRRALWQSYVRTKKDRLPNFGDARRDGLAFSLFSQATLLLRPCLKKVPSYRTLKMVRYFGKDSPTELRDLERNAVRADDTQMAKAASMLQEAFDGKAHYAWFGGWALKLRGSSRETKDLDLLVLADDVRQVRAILSAYSWAILAYYEIMGSMQERMFVDIGEDGQVVGVDIVLSGKPIRSAGRKAYLGEEDSLELITPCFETPQGSQVPVIPLTWQVECKLRAWMSRKKQSDFFDLKFLFRKYGREEISQWSEHLSKDWRREFYEVFRVEETDEEALKEMMSILQLD
;
A
#
# COMPACT_ATOMS: atom_id res chain seq x y z
N MET A 1 35.44 -85.87 2.15
CA MET A 1 34.76 -85.84 0.84
C MET A 1 34.85 -84.43 0.29
N SER A 2 35.43 -84.32 -0.90
CA SER A 2 35.56 -83.09 -1.69
C SER A 2 34.19 -82.50 -2.02
N TRP A 3 34.02 -81.19 -1.82
CA TRP A 3 32.97 -80.43 -2.49
C TRP A 3 33.53 -79.16 -3.10
N THR A 4 33.50 -79.16 -4.42
CA THR A 4 33.94 -78.14 -5.35
C THR A 4 33.02 -76.90 -5.32
N ARG A 5 33.70 -75.76 -5.38
CA ARG A 5 33.19 -74.39 -5.39
C ARG A 5 32.35 -74.11 -6.64
N LYS A 6 31.05 -73.84 -6.50
CA LYS A 6 30.26 -73.20 -7.56
C LYS A 6 30.59 -71.71 -7.60
N LYS A 7 31.26 -71.27 -8.67
CA LYS A 7 31.40 -69.86 -9.05
C LYS A 7 30.05 -69.36 -9.54
N THR A 8 29.42 -68.45 -8.80
CA THR A 8 28.35 -67.58 -9.30
C THR A 8 29.00 -66.35 -9.92
N THR A 9 29.05 -66.32 -11.25
CA THR A 9 29.28 -65.11 -12.05
C THR A 9 27.98 -64.34 -12.12
N GLY A 10 27.79 -63.40 -11.20
CA GLY A 10 26.78 -62.34 -11.29
C GLY A 10 27.48 -60.99 -11.11
N PRO A 11 27.04 -59.92 -11.79
CA PRO A 11 27.66 -58.60 -11.64
C PRO A 11 27.54 -58.14 -10.18
N VAL A 12 28.66 -57.65 -9.64
CA VAL A 12 28.73 -57.03 -8.31
C VAL A 12 27.75 -55.85 -8.31
N PRO A 13 26.83 -55.74 -7.33
CA PRO A 13 25.95 -54.58 -7.24
C PRO A 13 26.82 -53.32 -7.07
N PRO A 14 26.47 -52.21 -7.75
CA PRO A 14 27.25 -50.98 -7.63
C PRO A 14 27.29 -50.53 -6.16
N PRO A 15 28.41 -49.92 -5.71
CA PRO A 15 28.50 -49.39 -4.36
C PRO A 15 27.34 -48.42 -4.11
N PRO A 16 26.78 -48.36 -2.89
CA PRO A 16 25.69 -47.45 -2.59
C PRO A 16 26.14 -46.02 -2.91
N SER A 17 25.52 -45.42 -3.93
CA SER A 17 25.77 -44.02 -4.26
C SER A 17 25.22 -43.20 -3.10
N PHE A 18 26.09 -42.67 -2.26
CA PHE A 18 25.78 -41.51 -1.43
C PHE A 18 25.75 -40.27 -2.32
N THR A 19 24.85 -40.26 -3.30
CA THR A 19 24.32 -39.02 -3.84
C THR A 19 23.12 -38.70 -2.97
N PRO A 20 23.13 -37.59 -2.20
CA PRO A 20 21.92 -37.14 -1.54
C PRO A 20 20.88 -36.98 -2.64
N LYS A 21 19.82 -37.79 -2.60
CA LYS A 21 18.60 -37.48 -3.35
C LYS A 21 18.07 -36.21 -2.70
N LEU A 22 18.45 -35.04 -3.24
CA LEU A 22 17.78 -33.77 -2.99
C LEU A 22 16.32 -34.03 -3.29
N SER A 23 15.51 -34.11 -2.23
CA SER A 23 14.09 -34.31 -2.32
C SER A 23 13.50 -33.23 -3.23
N ALA A 24 12.80 -33.69 -4.27
CA ALA A 24 11.90 -32.88 -5.07
C ALA A 24 10.82 -32.27 -4.15
N THR A 25 11.10 -31.04 -3.71
CA THR A 25 10.21 -29.95 -3.26
C THR A 25 11.05 -28.95 -2.48
N TYR A 26 12.14 -28.45 -3.09
CA TYR A 26 12.76 -27.22 -2.58
C TYR A 26 11.85 -26.07 -3.00
N THR A 27 10.87 -25.76 -2.17
CA THR A 27 10.07 -24.54 -2.33
C THR A 27 11.04 -23.39 -2.15
N LYS A 28 11.47 -22.76 -3.26
CA LYS A 28 12.36 -21.60 -3.23
C LYS A 28 11.82 -20.59 -2.22
N LYS A 29 12.70 -19.99 -1.43
CA LYS A 29 12.30 -18.98 -0.46
C LYS A 29 11.56 -17.86 -1.20
N ARG A 30 10.55 -17.27 -0.56
CA ARG A 30 9.92 -16.06 -1.13
C ARG A 30 10.96 -14.96 -1.21
N ALA A 31 10.95 -14.21 -2.30
CA ALA A 31 11.68 -12.96 -2.45
C ALA A 31 11.26 -11.99 -1.33
N SER A 32 12.07 -10.95 -1.11
CA SER A 32 11.81 -9.93 -0.09
C SER A 32 10.42 -9.30 -0.22
N ASN A 33 9.93 -8.67 0.85
CA ASN A 33 8.64 -7.96 0.86
C ASN A 33 7.47 -8.85 0.41
N ASN A 34 7.23 -9.96 1.12
CA ASN A 34 6.15 -10.91 0.84
C ASN A 34 6.17 -11.55 -0.57
N GLY A 35 7.33 -11.56 -1.25
CA GLY A 35 7.48 -12.11 -2.59
C GLY A 35 7.53 -11.07 -3.71
N HIS A 36 7.48 -9.77 -3.39
CA HIS A 36 7.58 -8.69 -4.37
C HIS A 36 9.03 -8.44 -4.84
N GLY A 37 10.04 -8.83 -4.06
CA GLY A 37 11.44 -8.77 -4.48
C GLY A 37 12.08 -7.39 -4.47
N THR A 38 11.51 -6.41 -3.76
CA THR A 38 11.98 -5.02 -3.76
C THR A 38 13.40 -4.84 -3.22
N ASP A 39 13.78 -5.58 -2.16
CA ASP A 39 15.14 -5.49 -1.59
C ASP A 39 16.15 -6.28 -2.45
N ASP A 40 15.68 -7.33 -3.14
CA ASP A 40 16.47 -8.08 -4.10
C ASP A 40 16.80 -7.21 -5.33
N ALA A 41 15.82 -6.46 -5.85
CA ALA A 41 16.01 -5.49 -6.93
C ALA A 41 16.99 -4.38 -6.52
N LEU A 42 16.87 -3.86 -5.29
CA LEU A 42 17.77 -2.85 -4.76
C LEU A 42 19.21 -3.35 -4.67
N ALA A 43 19.40 -4.63 -4.31
CA ALA A 43 20.72 -5.24 -4.30
C ALA A 43 21.33 -5.26 -5.71
N VAL A 44 20.55 -5.60 -6.74
CA VAL A 44 21.00 -5.57 -8.13
C VAL A 44 21.35 -4.15 -8.58
N THR A 45 20.51 -3.15 -8.30
CA THR A 45 20.80 -1.77 -8.71
C THR A 45 22.07 -1.23 -8.03
N ARG A 46 22.32 -1.59 -6.76
CA ARG A 46 23.55 -1.21 -6.05
C ARG A 46 24.80 -1.85 -6.66
N ILE A 47 24.72 -3.09 -7.15
CA ILE A 47 25.82 -3.75 -7.86
C ILE A 47 26.16 -2.98 -9.14
N LEU A 48 25.14 -2.60 -9.91
CA LEU A 48 25.31 -1.83 -11.16
C LEU A 48 25.88 -0.43 -10.88
N GLU A 49 25.31 0.28 -9.90
CA GLU A 49 25.77 1.62 -9.51
C GLU A 49 27.21 1.62 -8.99
N ALA A 50 27.61 0.62 -8.20
CA ALA A 50 28.98 0.46 -7.72
C ALA A 50 30.00 0.20 -8.84
N ALA A 51 29.53 -0.20 -10.03
CA ALA A 51 30.35 -0.40 -11.23
C ALA A 51 30.22 0.76 -12.25
N ASP A 52 29.70 1.92 -11.79
CA ASP A 52 29.43 3.11 -12.60
C ASP A 52 28.49 2.84 -13.79
N ILE A 53 27.50 1.95 -13.59
CA ILE A 53 26.43 1.69 -14.56
C ILE A 53 25.16 2.34 -14.02
N PRO A 54 24.73 3.50 -14.55
CA PRO A 54 23.46 4.09 -14.15
C PRO A 54 22.33 3.14 -14.55
N CYS A 55 21.33 3.01 -13.68
CA CYS A 55 20.19 2.16 -13.92
C CYS A 55 18.93 2.74 -13.31
N CYS A 56 17.77 2.38 -13.87
CA CYS A 56 16.47 2.69 -13.28
C CYS A 56 15.45 1.58 -13.57
N MET A 57 14.44 1.45 -12.73
CA MET A 57 13.36 0.49 -12.90
C MET A 57 12.35 1.04 -13.93
N VAL A 58 11.97 0.22 -14.92
CA VAL A 58 11.10 0.62 -16.05
C VAL A 58 9.96 -0.37 -16.29
N GLY A 59 9.16 -0.12 -17.33
CA GLY A 59 8.09 -1.02 -17.76
C GLY A 59 7.03 -1.27 -16.70
N THR A 60 6.50 -2.50 -16.64
CA THR A 60 5.49 -2.87 -15.62
C THR A 60 6.06 -2.82 -14.20
N CYS A 61 7.37 -2.64 -14.03
CA CYS A 61 8.04 -2.56 -12.73
C CYS A 61 8.04 -1.17 -12.13
N ALA A 62 7.87 -0.14 -12.95
CA ALA A 62 7.35 1.15 -12.51
C ALA A 62 5.96 0.99 -11.86
N LEU A 63 5.18 0.00 -12.32
CA LEU A 63 3.86 -0.37 -11.77
C LEU A 63 3.92 -1.42 -10.64
N ILE A 64 5.05 -2.06 -10.35
CA ILE A 64 5.25 -2.88 -9.14
C ILE A 64 5.17 -1.99 -7.88
N PHE A 65 5.56 -0.72 -7.99
CA PHE A 65 5.28 0.31 -6.99
C PHE A 65 3.77 0.45 -6.69
N TYR A 66 2.89 -0.03 -7.59
CA TYR A 66 1.44 0.00 -7.51
C TYR A 66 0.75 -1.38 -7.42
N GLY A 67 1.49 -2.46 -7.16
CA GLY A 67 0.92 -3.76 -6.74
C GLY A 67 0.76 -4.85 -7.81
N ALA A 68 1.32 -4.68 -9.01
CA ALA A 68 1.34 -5.74 -10.04
C ALA A 68 2.43 -6.79 -9.76
N ALA A 69 2.12 -8.10 -9.92
CA ALA A 69 3.12 -9.18 -9.80
C ALA A 69 3.73 -9.52 -11.17
N ARG A 70 4.95 -9.04 -11.43
CA ARG A 70 5.77 -9.30 -12.64
C ARG A 70 7.27 -9.32 -12.30
N ASP A 71 8.09 -9.87 -13.20
CA ASP A 71 9.55 -9.86 -13.09
C ASP A 71 10.09 -8.44 -13.26
N TRP A 72 11.19 -8.09 -12.56
CA TRP A 72 11.73 -6.74 -12.53
C TRP A 72 12.45 -6.34 -13.83
N GLU A 73 12.16 -5.16 -14.38
CA GLU A 73 12.83 -4.60 -15.56
C GLU A 73 13.78 -3.49 -15.13
N ILE A 74 15.08 -3.71 -15.33
CA ILE A 74 16.15 -2.77 -14.96
C ILE A 74 16.73 -2.20 -16.25
N CYS A 75 16.43 -0.93 -16.50
CA CYS A 75 16.97 -0.16 -17.61
C CYS A 75 18.43 0.22 -17.33
N VAL A 76 19.30 0.09 -18.33
CA VAL A 76 20.69 0.57 -18.34
C VAL A 76 21.01 1.23 -19.68
N PRO A 77 22.02 2.12 -19.77
CA PRO A 77 22.45 2.67 -21.06
C PRO A 77 22.76 1.56 -22.07
N THR A 78 22.26 1.72 -23.29
CA THR A 78 22.42 0.73 -24.37
C THR A 78 23.86 0.24 -24.54
N HIS A 79 24.83 1.16 -24.50
CA HIS A 79 26.24 0.85 -24.68
C HIS A 79 26.89 0.15 -23.48
N LEU A 80 26.19 0.04 -22.35
CA LEU A 80 26.64 -0.63 -21.12
C LEU A 80 25.92 -1.96 -20.85
N VAL A 81 24.97 -2.38 -21.69
CA VAL A 81 24.23 -3.64 -21.48
C VAL A 81 25.17 -4.84 -21.36
N ASP A 82 26.13 -4.98 -22.28
CA ASP A 82 27.08 -6.11 -22.25
C ASP A 82 27.97 -6.07 -20.99
N LYS A 83 28.35 -4.87 -20.55
CA LYS A 83 29.09 -4.67 -19.30
C LYS A 83 28.26 -5.09 -18.08
N ALA A 84 26.98 -4.70 -18.03
CA ALA A 84 26.06 -5.05 -16.95
C ALA A 84 25.81 -6.56 -16.88
N VAL A 85 25.60 -7.20 -18.03
CA VAL A 85 25.43 -8.66 -18.14
C VAL A 85 26.69 -9.39 -17.69
N ALA A 86 27.86 -8.99 -18.18
CA ALA A 86 29.13 -9.60 -17.80
C ALA A 86 29.42 -9.44 -16.30
N LEU A 87 29.08 -8.28 -15.71
CA LEU A 87 29.20 -8.05 -14.27
C LEU A 87 28.35 -9.03 -13.47
N LEU A 88 27.07 -9.19 -13.81
CA LEU A 88 26.15 -10.10 -13.12
C LEU A 88 26.52 -11.59 -13.30
N GLN A 89 27.25 -11.91 -14.37
CA GLN A 89 27.79 -13.25 -14.62
C GLN A 89 29.20 -13.47 -14.06
N SER A 90 29.84 -12.44 -13.50
CA SER A 90 31.18 -12.55 -12.91
C SER A 90 31.18 -13.54 -11.74
N GLU A 91 32.35 -14.10 -11.43
CA GLU A 91 32.51 -15.09 -10.35
C GLU A 91 31.93 -14.60 -9.01
N LEU A 92 32.05 -13.30 -8.72
CA LEU A 92 31.52 -12.67 -7.51
C LEU A 92 29.98 -12.73 -7.42
N HIS A 93 29.28 -12.66 -8.55
CA HIS A 93 27.81 -12.55 -8.60
C HIS A 93 27.12 -13.81 -9.13
N ALA A 94 27.83 -14.70 -9.82
CA ALA A 94 27.33 -15.97 -10.34
C ALA A 94 26.87 -16.94 -9.22
N ALA A 95 27.40 -16.78 -8.01
CA ALA A 95 26.94 -17.50 -6.82
C ALA A 95 25.54 -17.06 -6.34
N THR A 96 25.10 -15.86 -6.73
CA THR A 96 23.81 -15.27 -6.31
C THR A 96 22.78 -15.29 -7.43
N TYR A 97 23.20 -14.99 -8.65
CA TYR A 97 22.34 -14.89 -9.83
C TYR A 97 22.79 -15.85 -10.93
N HIS A 98 21.85 -16.41 -11.68
CA HIS A 98 22.11 -17.15 -12.91
C HIS A 98 21.22 -16.64 -14.04
N VAL A 99 21.68 -16.84 -15.28
CA VAL A 99 20.86 -16.54 -16.47
C VAL A 99 19.73 -17.55 -16.56
N GLU A 100 18.51 -17.05 -16.77
CA GLU A 100 17.31 -17.85 -17.01
C GLU A 100 16.97 -17.84 -18.50
N GLU A 101 16.29 -18.89 -18.96
CA GLU A 101 15.83 -18.99 -20.34
C GLU A 101 14.90 -17.81 -20.71
N PRO A 102 14.91 -17.37 -21.99
CA PRO A 102 13.99 -16.36 -22.49
C PRO A 102 12.53 -16.73 -22.26
N TRP A 103 11.65 -15.73 -22.29
CA TRP A 103 10.22 -15.96 -22.14
C TRP A 103 9.64 -16.72 -23.33
N ASP A 104 8.86 -17.75 -23.02
CA ASP A 104 8.13 -18.53 -24.04
C ASP A 104 6.88 -17.85 -24.61
N LYS A 105 6.53 -16.66 -24.11
CA LYS A 105 5.28 -15.96 -24.42
C LYS A 105 5.55 -14.62 -25.11
N PRO A 106 4.69 -14.24 -26.07
CA PRO A 106 4.78 -12.92 -26.70
C PRO A 106 4.52 -11.83 -25.65
N SER A 107 5.28 -10.73 -25.76
CA SER A 107 5.13 -9.54 -24.92
C SER A 107 4.78 -8.34 -25.79
N SER A 108 4.01 -7.40 -25.26
CA SER A 108 3.83 -6.05 -25.83
C SER A 108 5.04 -5.14 -25.61
N SER A 109 6.21 -5.72 -25.35
CA SER A 109 7.50 -5.04 -25.19
C SER A 109 8.66 -5.87 -25.77
N LEU A 110 9.83 -5.24 -25.92
CA LEU A 110 11.05 -5.90 -26.44
C LEU A 110 11.81 -6.72 -25.37
N ILE A 111 11.23 -6.91 -24.18
CA ILE A 111 11.90 -7.58 -23.04
C ILE A 111 12.36 -9.02 -23.34
N HIS A 112 11.71 -9.69 -24.30
CA HIS A 112 12.05 -11.06 -24.71
C HIS A 112 13.40 -11.16 -25.41
N ASN A 113 13.94 -10.04 -25.91
CA ASN A 113 15.24 -9.98 -26.58
C ASN A 113 16.43 -9.91 -25.61
N TRP A 114 16.15 -9.70 -24.32
CA TRP A 114 17.16 -9.31 -23.36
C TRP A 114 17.41 -10.38 -22.29
N LYS A 115 18.61 -10.36 -21.71
CA LYS A 115 19.04 -11.39 -20.76
C LYS A 115 18.24 -11.29 -19.46
N ARG A 116 17.63 -12.43 -19.12
CA ARG A 116 16.90 -12.64 -17.87
C ARG A 116 17.79 -13.30 -16.84
N PHE A 117 17.67 -12.86 -15.60
CA PHE A 117 18.41 -13.35 -14.46
C PHE A 117 17.45 -13.80 -13.37
N LYS A 118 17.89 -14.79 -12.59
CA LYS A 118 17.14 -15.30 -11.45
C LYS A 118 18.05 -15.51 -10.26
N HIS A 119 17.53 -15.24 -9.07
CA HIS A 119 18.23 -15.54 -7.83
C HIS A 119 18.26 -17.07 -7.59
N HIS A 120 19.36 -17.59 -7.05
CA HIS A 120 19.48 -19.02 -6.75
C HIS A 120 18.51 -19.46 -5.64
N GLU A 121 18.49 -18.73 -4.52
CA GLU A 121 17.73 -19.14 -3.33
C GLU A 121 16.26 -18.68 -3.29
N THR A 122 15.89 -17.65 -4.05
CA THR A 122 14.57 -17.01 -3.97
C THR A 122 13.83 -17.11 -5.31
N ASN A 123 12.53 -16.81 -5.32
CA ASN A 123 11.76 -16.69 -6.55
C ASN A 123 11.92 -15.33 -7.26
N PHE A 124 12.91 -14.51 -6.87
CA PHE A 124 13.20 -13.23 -7.51
C PHE A 124 13.81 -13.41 -8.92
N GLY A 125 13.28 -12.68 -9.89
CA GLY A 125 13.76 -12.64 -11.28
C GLY A 125 13.71 -11.21 -11.84
N PHE A 126 14.62 -10.92 -12.77
CA PHE A 126 14.72 -9.62 -13.41
C PHE A 126 15.33 -9.71 -14.82
N VAL A 127 15.18 -8.64 -15.61
CA VAL A 127 15.71 -8.50 -16.97
C VAL A 127 16.51 -7.20 -17.06
N ILE A 128 17.67 -7.23 -17.70
CA ILE A 128 18.44 -6.03 -18.04
C ILE A 128 17.99 -5.52 -19.41
N VAL A 129 17.39 -4.34 -19.47
CA VAL A 129 16.80 -3.75 -20.68
C VAL A 129 17.62 -2.53 -21.11
N PRO A 130 17.94 -2.33 -22.39
CA PRO A 130 18.57 -1.10 -22.84
C PRO A 130 17.59 0.07 -22.84
N ASP A 131 18.11 1.22 -22.46
CA ASP A 131 17.41 2.50 -22.45
C ASP A 131 16.74 2.88 -23.77
N ARG A 132 17.39 2.57 -24.91
CA ARG A 132 16.83 2.78 -26.24
C ARG A 132 15.55 2.00 -26.52
N ASP A 133 15.30 0.88 -25.83
CA ASP A 133 14.12 0.03 -26.08
C ASP A 133 12.94 0.37 -25.17
N VAL A 134 13.13 1.31 -24.25
CA VAL A 134 12.07 1.89 -23.41
C VAL A 134 11.92 3.40 -23.62
N HIS A 135 12.61 3.98 -24.60
CA HIS A 135 12.58 5.42 -24.93
C HIS A 135 12.79 6.32 -23.69
N ILE A 136 13.78 5.96 -22.87
CA ILE A 136 14.17 6.74 -21.69
C ILE A 136 15.68 6.97 -21.79
N VAL A 137 16.16 8.18 -21.55
CA VAL A 137 17.60 8.43 -21.41
C VAL A 137 18.04 8.02 -20.00
N CYS A 138 18.77 6.91 -19.90
CA CYS A 138 19.13 6.30 -18.62
C CYS A 138 20.34 6.97 -17.97
N GLU A 139 20.12 8.14 -17.37
CA GLU A 139 21.15 8.92 -16.68
C GLU A 139 20.69 9.42 -15.31
N PRO A 140 21.60 9.64 -14.34
CA PRO A 140 21.25 10.04 -12.98
C PRO A 140 20.37 11.29 -12.88
N SER A 141 20.54 12.26 -13.78
CA SER A 141 19.71 13.48 -13.87
C SER A 141 18.23 13.19 -14.13
N ASN A 142 17.92 12.05 -14.76
CA ASN A 142 16.55 11.64 -15.08
C ASN A 142 15.94 10.71 -14.02
N PHE A 143 16.67 10.41 -12.96
CA PHE A 143 16.18 9.51 -11.92
C PHE A 143 15.53 10.25 -10.76
N THR A 144 14.54 9.60 -10.19
CA THR A 144 14.07 9.80 -8.82
C THR A 144 14.30 8.50 -8.06
N ARG A 145 14.46 8.54 -6.74
CA ARG A 145 14.61 7.32 -5.95
C ARG A 145 13.34 7.05 -5.17
N SER A 146 12.95 5.79 -5.10
CA SER A 146 11.91 5.37 -4.18
C SER A 146 12.40 5.45 -2.75
N LEU A 147 11.44 5.20 -1.86
CA LEU A 147 11.55 5.17 -0.40
C LEU A 147 12.57 4.13 0.10
N ARG A 148 12.85 3.10 -0.71
CA ARG A 148 13.86 2.08 -0.44
C ARG A 148 15.16 2.31 -1.21
N GLY A 149 15.27 3.42 -1.94
CA GLY A 149 16.45 3.79 -2.72
C GLY A 149 16.50 3.23 -4.13
N LEU A 150 15.46 2.53 -4.60
CA LEU A 150 15.40 2.04 -5.97
C LEU A 150 15.32 3.23 -6.94
N PRO A 151 16.17 3.29 -7.97
CA PRO A 151 16.11 4.34 -8.99
C PRO A 151 14.94 4.11 -9.94
N TYR A 152 14.11 5.12 -10.18
CA TYR A 152 13.02 5.14 -11.16
C TYR A 152 13.20 6.36 -12.07
N PRO A 153 12.67 6.36 -13.31
CA PRO A 153 12.57 7.58 -14.10
C PRO A 153 11.73 8.63 -13.36
N LYS A 154 12.10 9.91 -13.48
CA LYS A 154 11.24 11.03 -13.04
C LYS A 154 9.89 10.95 -13.76
N LEU A 155 8.83 11.45 -13.12
CA LEU A 155 7.47 11.29 -13.63
C LEU A 155 7.27 11.85 -15.05
N HIS A 156 7.78 13.06 -15.33
CA HIS A 156 7.70 13.63 -16.68
C HIS A 156 8.52 12.82 -17.71
N VAL A 157 9.68 12.26 -17.32
CA VAL A 157 10.49 11.39 -18.19
C VAL A 157 9.71 10.14 -18.57
N PHE A 158 9.05 9.51 -17.59
CA PHE A 158 8.28 8.29 -17.83
C PHE A 158 7.02 8.55 -18.67
N ILE A 159 6.23 9.58 -18.34
CA ILE A 159 5.03 9.92 -19.11
C ILE A 159 5.40 10.33 -20.54
N GLN A 160 6.49 11.09 -20.71
CA GLN A 160 6.98 11.47 -22.03
C GLN A 160 7.34 10.24 -22.87
N SER A 161 8.05 9.28 -22.27
CA SER A 161 8.33 7.99 -22.92
C SER A 161 7.05 7.28 -23.36
N CYS A 162 6.04 7.16 -22.49
CA CYS A 162 4.76 6.54 -22.85
C CYS A 162 4.07 7.25 -24.04
N LEU A 163 4.09 8.59 -24.06
CA LEU A 163 3.55 9.38 -25.17
C LEU A 163 4.34 9.19 -26.47
N ASP A 164 5.67 9.18 -26.38
CA ASP A 164 6.56 9.08 -27.53
C ASP A 164 6.51 7.70 -28.17
N ILE A 165 6.37 6.62 -27.39
CA ILE A 165 6.22 5.26 -27.94
C ILE A 165 4.77 4.88 -28.24
N GLY A 166 3.81 5.71 -27.83
CA GLY A 166 2.37 5.44 -27.96
C GLY A 166 1.89 4.28 -27.10
N ASP A 167 2.50 4.05 -25.93
CA ASP A 167 2.10 3.02 -24.96
C ASP A 167 0.91 3.52 -24.14
N GLU A 168 -0.27 3.33 -24.73
CA GLU A 168 -1.56 3.68 -24.15
C GLU A 168 -1.85 2.97 -22.83
N LEU A 169 -1.33 1.76 -22.63
CA LEU A 169 -1.58 0.99 -21.41
C LEU A 169 -0.81 1.61 -20.25
N GLN A 170 0.49 1.82 -20.41
CA GLN A 170 1.31 2.44 -19.36
C GLN A 170 0.93 3.91 -19.14
N LEU A 171 0.54 4.63 -20.21
CA LEU A 171 0.01 5.99 -20.09
C LEU A 171 -1.29 6.03 -19.28
N CYS A 172 -2.20 5.08 -19.49
CA CYS A 172 -3.42 4.94 -18.69
C CYS A 172 -3.08 4.67 -17.22
N ASP A 173 -2.25 3.67 -16.96
CA ASP A 173 -1.90 3.22 -15.62
C ASP A 173 -1.20 4.32 -14.81
N VAL A 174 -0.29 5.08 -15.44
CA VAL A 174 0.40 6.19 -14.75
C VAL A 174 -0.53 7.39 -14.51
N ILE A 175 -1.41 7.74 -15.45
CA ILE A 175 -2.38 8.83 -15.28
C ILE A 175 -3.38 8.49 -14.17
N ASP A 176 -3.88 7.27 -14.16
CA ASP A 176 -4.85 6.80 -13.17
C ASP A 176 -4.19 6.65 -11.78
N GLY A 177 -2.91 6.22 -11.74
CA GLY A 177 -2.15 6.06 -10.50
C GLY A 177 -1.58 7.34 -9.89
N THR A 178 -1.49 8.44 -10.65
CA THR A 178 -0.95 9.73 -10.16
C THR A 178 -2.01 10.82 -10.03
N ASP A 179 -3.19 10.63 -10.64
CA ASP A 179 -4.30 11.57 -10.64
C ASP A 179 -3.92 12.99 -11.11
N LEU A 180 -2.98 13.10 -12.05
CA LEU A 180 -2.50 14.38 -12.56
C LEU A 180 -3.62 15.20 -13.22
N PRO A 181 -3.69 16.53 -12.99
CA PRO A 181 -4.60 17.40 -13.72
C PRO A 181 -4.12 17.60 -15.16
N GLU A 182 -5.03 17.99 -16.05
CA GLU A 182 -4.71 18.14 -17.49
C GLU A 182 -3.63 19.20 -17.71
N GLU A 183 -3.70 20.30 -16.96
CA GLU A 183 -2.77 21.43 -17.03
C GLU A 183 -1.34 21.02 -16.65
N TRP A 184 -1.17 19.98 -15.83
CA TRP A 184 0.17 19.51 -15.46
C TRP A 184 0.96 19.05 -16.69
N GLY A 185 0.32 18.38 -17.65
CA GLY A 185 0.99 17.93 -18.86
C GLY A 185 1.42 19.10 -19.75
N GLU A 186 0.63 20.17 -19.78
CA GLU A 186 0.96 21.40 -20.52
C GLU A 186 2.22 22.10 -19.96
N GLU A 187 2.46 21.97 -18.65
CA GLU A 187 3.59 22.60 -17.98
C GLU A 187 4.86 21.72 -17.96
N ASN A 188 4.72 20.40 -18.11
CA ASN A 188 5.81 19.45 -17.81
C ASN A 188 6.15 18.48 -18.95
N LEU A 189 5.37 18.44 -20.03
CA LEU A 189 5.54 17.50 -21.14
C LEU A 189 5.69 18.23 -22.48
N GLU A 190 6.42 17.60 -23.39
CA GLU A 190 6.53 18.03 -24.79
C GLU A 190 5.33 17.47 -25.56
N LEU A 191 4.23 18.22 -25.59
CA LEU A 191 2.95 17.78 -26.18
C LEU A 191 2.79 18.12 -27.66
N ASP A 192 3.64 18.99 -28.20
CA ASP A 192 3.57 19.40 -29.61
C ASP A 192 4.00 18.27 -30.54
N GLY A 193 3.35 18.16 -31.70
CA GLY A 193 3.65 17.09 -32.67
C GLY A 193 3.02 15.73 -32.31
N THR A 194 3.65 14.66 -32.80
CA THR A 194 3.17 13.28 -32.68
C THR A 194 4.13 12.40 -31.90
N ASN A 195 3.68 11.20 -31.53
CA ASN A 195 4.57 10.15 -31.05
C ASN A 195 5.71 9.87 -32.04
N ASP A 196 6.81 9.30 -31.55
CA ASP A 196 8.05 9.03 -32.28
C ASP A 196 7.90 7.79 -33.18
N VAL A 197 7.29 8.02 -34.35
CA VAL A 197 7.04 6.97 -35.35
C VAL A 197 8.34 6.35 -35.87
N GLU A 198 9.41 7.14 -35.98
CA GLU A 198 10.71 6.64 -36.45
C GLU A 198 11.29 5.64 -35.46
N TRP A 199 11.28 5.99 -34.17
CA TRP A 199 11.68 5.07 -33.11
C TRP A 199 10.82 3.81 -33.11
N VAL A 200 9.49 3.94 -33.22
CA VAL A 200 8.57 2.79 -33.23
C VAL A 200 8.86 1.83 -34.40
N ILE A 201 9.12 2.36 -35.59
CA ILE A 201 9.47 1.55 -36.77
C ILE A 201 10.76 0.78 -36.52
N GLU A 202 11.78 1.46 -35.99
CA GLU A 202 13.09 0.90 -35.72
C GLU A 202 13.04 -0.13 -34.57
N ALA A 203 12.27 0.13 -33.51
CA ALA A 203 12.02 -0.80 -32.40
C ALA A 203 11.31 -2.08 -32.88
N ASN A 204 10.25 -1.92 -33.69
CA ASN A 204 9.55 -3.05 -34.29
C ASN A 204 10.47 -3.84 -35.23
N LYS A 205 11.38 -3.18 -35.95
CA LYS A 205 12.39 -3.86 -36.79
C LYS A 205 13.34 -4.69 -35.92
N ARG A 206 13.87 -4.13 -34.83
CA ARG A 206 14.71 -4.88 -33.87
C ARG A 206 13.99 -6.09 -33.28
N GLY A 207 12.70 -5.97 -32.96
CA GLY A 207 11.88 -7.09 -32.51
C GLY A 207 11.81 -8.23 -33.55
N ARG A 208 11.61 -7.89 -34.83
CA ARG A 208 11.57 -8.86 -35.93
C ARG A 208 12.93 -9.50 -36.22
N ASP A 209 14.00 -8.72 -36.12
CA ASP A 209 15.37 -9.15 -36.38
C ASP A 209 16.00 -9.89 -35.17
N SER A 210 15.22 -10.11 -34.10
CA SER A 210 15.70 -10.85 -32.93
C SER A 210 15.99 -12.31 -33.25
N LYS A 211 16.90 -12.91 -32.49
CA LYS A 211 17.39 -14.29 -32.71
C LYS A 211 16.33 -15.37 -32.47
N ASP A 212 15.17 -15.00 -31.94
CA ASP A 212 14.09 -15.91 -31.61
C ASP A 212 12.96 -15.78 -32.65
N GLU A 213 13.04 -16.60 -33.71
CA GLU A 213 12.08 -16.60 -34.84
C GLU A 213 10.62 -16.75 -34.37
N LYS A 214 10.42 -17.25 -33.14
CA LYS A 214 9.12 -17.43 -32.47
C LYS A 214 8.28 -16.16 -32.42
N PHE A 215 8.90 -14.97 -32.38
CA PHE A 215 8.19 -13.68 -32.25
C PHE A 215 8.39 -12.73 -33.44
N ALA A 216 9.06 -13.17 -34.51
CA ALA A 216 9.41 -12.34 -35.67
C ALA A 216 8.21 -11.75 -36.44
N LYS A 217 6.97 -12.18 -36.16
CA LYS A 217 5.74 -11.66 -36.78
C LYS A 217 4.94 -10.72 -35.86
N TRP A 218 5.41 -10.47 -34.64
CA TRP A 218 4.71 -9.62 -33.67
C TRP A 218 5.15 -8.17 -33.83
N SER A 219 4.20 -7.25 -34.06
CA SER A 219 4.46 -5.81 -33.97
C SER A 219 4.18 -5.37 -32.54
N THR A 220 5.22 -4.92 -31.85
CA THR A 220 5.16 -4.55 -30.43
C THR A 220 4.48 -3.19 -30.24
N PHE A 221 4.71 -2.25 -31.16
CA PHE A 221 4.25 -0.86 -31.06
C PHE A 221 3.47 -0.42 -32.31
N ALA A 222 2.48 0.47 -32.14
CA ALA A 222 1.68 0.98 -33.25
C ALA A 222 2.41 2.08 -34.04
N CYS A 223 2.61 1.88 -35.34
CA CYS A 223 3.37 2.83 -36.19
C CYS A 223 2.56 4.05 -36.68
N ASN A 224 1.32 4.22 -36.23
CA ASN A 224 0.48 5.33 -36.71
C ASN A 224 0.82 6.61 -35.94
N PRO A 225 1.04 7.74 -36.63
CA PRO A 225 1.25 9.02 -35.97
C PRO A 225 -0.01 9.44 -35.21
N ARG A 226 0.17 9.75 -33.92
CA ARG A 226 -0.86 10.21 -33.00
C ARG A 226 -0.37 11.45 -32.28
N SER A 227 -1.23 12.46 -32.17
CA SER A 227 -0.90 13.66 -31.42
C SER A 227 -0.66 13.33 -29.95
N ARG A 228 0.52 13.72 -29.42
CA ARG A 228 0.88 13.54 -28.00
C ARG A 228 -0.09 14.29 -27.10
N ARG A 229 -0.40 15.55 -27.47
CA ARG A 229 -1.44 16.36 -26.83
C ARG A 229 -2.80 15.68 -26.82
N ALA A 230 -3.26 15.15 -27.96
CA ALA A 230 -4.58 14.49 -28.04
C ALA A 230 -4.62 13.21 -27.18
N LEU A 231 -3.53 12.43 -27.18
CA LEU A 231 -3.35 11.27 -26.31
C LEU A 231 -3.42 11.66 -24.84
N TRP A 232 -2.60 12.62 -24.41
CA TRP A 232 -2.60 13.13 -23.04
C TRP A 232 -4.01 13.57 -22.60
N GLN A 233 -4.64 14.46 -23.38
CA GLN A 233 -5.95 14.99 -23.08
C GLN A 233 -7.04 13.91 -23.07
N SER A 234 -7.00 12.93 -24.00
CA SER A 234 -7.99 11.86 -24.03
C SER A 234 -7.94 11.03 -22.76
N TYR A 235 -6.73 10.66 -22.30
CA TYR A 235 -6.58 9.83 -21.12
C TYR A 235 -6.87 10.60 -19.83
N VAL A 236 -6.38 11.83 -19.68
CA VAL A 236 -6.64 12.61 -18.46
C VAL A 236 -8.12 13.00 -18.32
N ARG A 237 -8.82 13.36 -19.40
CA ARG A 237 -10.23 13.76 -19.33
C ARG A 237 -11.17 12.59 -19.02
N THR A 238 -10.86 11.40 -19.56
CA THR A 238 -11.69 10.20 -19.38
C THR A 238 -11.31 9.38 -18.15
N LYS A 239 -10.33 9.83 -17.34
CA LYS A 239 -9.95 9.13 -16.10
C LYS A 239 -11.13 8.98 -15.14
N LYS A 240 -12.03 9.97 -15.08
CA LYS A 240 -13.27 9.88 -14.26
C LYS A 240 -14.25 8.80 -14.70
N ASP A 241 -14.21 8.37 -15.96
CA ASP A 241 -15.08 7.31 -16.48
C ASP A 241 -14.47 5.93 -16.26
N ARG A 242 -13.12 5.86 -16.20
CA ARG A 242 -12.36 4.66 -15.86
C ARG A 242 -12.26 4.42 -14.37
N LEU A 243 -12.39 5.48 -13.59
CA LEU A 243 -12.34 5.44 -12.14
C LEU A 243 -13.77 5.44 -11.62
N PRO A 244 -14.23 4.44 -10.84
CA PRO A 244 -15.62 4.30 -10.51
C PRO A 244 -16.11 5.54 -9.77
N ASN A 245 -17.29 6.04 -10.16
CA ASN A 245 -18.08 6.88 -9.26
C ASN A 245 -18.15 6.14 -7.93
N PHE A 246 -17.58 6.72 -6.87
CA PHE A 246 -17.41 6.11 -5.54
C PHE A 246 -18.74 5.82 -4.80
N GLY A 247 -19.85 5.67 -5.53
CA GLY A 247 -21.20 5.42 -5.02
C GLY A 247 -21.79 4.03 -5.32
N ASP A 248 -21.36 3.26 -6.33
CA ASP A 248 -22.19 2.11 -6.76
C ASP A 248 -21.51 0.83 -7.30
N ALA A 249 -20.18 0.73 -7.35
CA ALA A 249 -19.52 -0.47 -7.87
C ALA A 249 -18.95 -1.37 -6.75
N ARG A 250 -19.83 -2.12 -6.08
CA ARG A 250 -19.45 -3.28 -5.24
C ARG A 250 -20.27 -4.54 -5.58
N ARG A 251 -20.45 -4.80 -6.87
CA ARG A 251 -20.76 -6.13 -7.38
C ARG A 251 -19.73 -6.46 -8.46
N ASP A 252 -19.20 -7.66 -8.33
CA ASP A 252 -18.23 -8.32 -9.21
C ASP A 252 -16.77 -7.91 -9.01
N GLY A 253 -16.09 -8.75 -8.21
CA GLY A 253 -14.67 -8.67 -7.96
C GLY A 253 -13.87 -9.02 -9.21
N LEU A 254 -13.28 -8.00 -9.81
CA LEU A 254 -12.03 -8.02 -10.57
C LEU A 254 -11.76 -6.58 -11.01
N ALA A 255 -10.53 -6.12 -10.78
CA ALA A 255 -10.05 -4.75 -10.97
C ALA A 255 -10.60 -3.73 -9.97
N PHE A 256 -9.74 -3.23 -9.07
CA PHE A 256 -9.68 -1.82 -8.65
C PHE A 256 -8.67 -1.69 -7.51
N SER A 257 -7.58 -1.01 -7.79
CA SER A 257 -6.86 -0.26 -6.76
C SER A 257 -5.90 0.65 -7.49
N LEU A 258 -6.13 1.96 -7.44
CA LEU A 258 -5.15 3.06 -7.47
C LEU A 258 -5.89 4.41 -7.48
N PHE A 259 -5.46 5.41 -6.70
CA PHE A 259 -5.89 6.81 -6.86
C PHE A 259 -4.81 7.89 -6.62
N SER A 260 -4.90 8.89 -5.76
CA SER A 260 -4.14 10.15 -5.84
C SER A 260 -2.87 10.36 -4.95
N GLN A 261 -1.78 10.93 -5.54
CA GLN A 261 -0.99 12.08 -5.02
C GLN A 261 -0.35 12.91 -6.16
N ALA A 262 -0.86 14.12 -6.48
CA ALA A 262 -0.07 15.20 -7.10
C ALA A 262 -0.80 16.55 -7.17
N THR A 263 -0.84 17.35 -6.09
CA THR A 263 -1.11 18.80 -6.19
C THR A 263 -0.61 19.61 -4.98
N LEU A 264 0.71 19.70 -4.72
CA LEU A 264 1.21 20.61 -3.68
C LEU A 264 2.68 21.02 -3.81
N LEU A 265 3.08 21.53 -4.97
CA LEU A 265 4.31 22.32 -5.13
C LEU A 265 4.10 23.31 -6.29
N LEU A 266 3.96 24.61 -5.99
CA LEU A 266 4.43 25.76 -6.78
C LEU A 266 3.87 27.08 -6.20
N ARG A 267 4.60 27.71 -5.27
CA ARG A 267 4.81 29.18 -5.17
C ARG A 267 6.05 29.46 -4.33
N PRO A 268 7.00 30.26 -4.83
CA PRO A 268 7.31 31.47 -4.06
C PRO A 268 7.59 32.67 -4.98
N CYS A 269 6.81 33.73 -4.80
CA CYS A 269 7.24 35.06 -5.16
C CYS A 269 6.36 36.06 -4.40
N LEU A 270 6.88 36.63 -3.31
CA LEU A 270 6.54 37.96 -2.79
C LEU A 270 7.57 38.35 -1.70
N LYS A 271 7.83 39.65 -1.62
CA LYS A 271 9.06 40.32 -1.12
C LYS A 271 9.15 40.40 0.42
N LYS A 272 10.38 40.68 0.91
CA LYS A 272 10.85 41.00 2.30
C LYS A 272 9.83 41.84 3.12
N VAL A 273 9.60 41.65 4.44
CA VAL A 273 10.35 42.06 5.70
C VAL A 273 9.37 41.78 6.91
N PRO A 274 9.67 41.78 8.25
CA PRO A 274 10.78 41.28 9.09
C PRO A 274 10.36 40.24 10.19
N SER A 275 11.37 39.56 10.75
CA SER A 275 11.49 38.90 12.08
C SER A 275 10.30 38.97 13.07
N TYR A 276 9.67 37.81 13.33
CA TYR A 276 9.01 37.49 14.61
C TYR A 276 9.27 36.02 15.00
N ARG A 277 9.39 35.81 16.32
CA ARG A 277 9.67 34.60 17.10
C ARG A 277 9.28 33.27 16.44
N THR A 278 10.21 32.32 16.47
CA THR A 278 10.06 30.93 16.00
C THR A 278 9.00 30.18 16.82
N LEU A 279 7.74 30.25 16.39
CA LEU A 279 6.73 29.25 16.71
C LEU A 279 7.21 27.92 16.10
N LYS A 280 7.54 26.93 16.94
CA LYS A 280 7.82 25.56 16.46
C LYS A 280 6.49 24.97 15.97
N MET A 281 6.28 25.05 14.67
CA MET A 281 5.10 24.50 13.98
C MET A 281 5.08 22.97 14.02
N VAL A 282 3.90 22.38 13.76
CA VAL A 282 3.71 20.94 13.57
C VAL A 282 4.77 20.32 12.67
N ARG A 283 5.18 19.10 13.03
CA ARG A 283 6.13 18.33 12.25
C ARG A 283 5.39 17.52 11.19
N TYR A 284 5.68 17.81 9.93
CA TYR A 284 5.18 17.05 8.79
C TYR A 284 6.23 16.02 8.39
N PHE A 285 5.85 14.74 8.36
CA PHE A 285 6.74 13.63 7.98
C PHE A 285 6.19 12.88 6.76
N GLY A 286 7.06 12.22 5.99
CA GLY A 286 6.66 11.34 4.89
C GLY A 286 6.61 11.95 3.48
N LYS A 287 6.85 13.25 3.31
CA LYS A 287 7.01 13.89 1.98
C LYS A 287 8.29 13.44 1.26
N ASP A 288 9.34 13.13 2.04
CA ASP A 288 10.70 12.85 1.55
C ASP A 288 11.28 11.48 2.01
N SER A 289 10.65 10.78 2.98
CA SER A 289 11.13 9.48 3.49
C SER A 289 10.05 8.64 4.24
N PRO A 290 9.47 7.62 3.60
CA PRO A 290 8.55 6.66 4.24
C PRO A 290 9.20 5.60 5.12
N THR A 291 10.53 5.64 5.25
CA THR A 291 11.21 4.98 6.37
C THR A 291 10.82 5.68 7.68
N GLU A 292 10.67 7.00 7.69
CA GLU A 292 10.24 7.76 8.87
C GLU A 292 8.81 7.40 9.30
N LEU A 293 7.87 7.27 8.35
CA LEU A 293 6.53 6.78 8.68
C LEU A 293 6.58 5.36 9.25
N ARG A 294 7.27 4.43 8.59
CA ARG A 294 7.34 3.04 9.08
C ARG A 294 8.02 2.97 10.45
N ASP A 295 8.97 3.85 10.73
CA ASP A 295 9.57 4.02 12.04
C ASP A 295 8.55 4.54 13.06
N LEU A 296 7.76 5.55 12.69
CA LEU A 296 6.65 6.06 13.51
C LEU A 296 5.59 4.99 13.76
N GLU A 297 5.20 4.19 12.76
CA GLU A 297 4.23 3.10 12.91
C GLU A 297 4.79 1.98 13.80
N ARG A 298 6.05 1.57 13.59
CA ARG A 298 6.70 0.54 14.44
C ARG A 298 6.88 1.03 15.88
N ASN A 299 7.15 2.31 16.06
CA ASN A 299 7.23 2.93 17.37
C ASN A 299 5.84 3.01 18.01
N ALA A 300 4.82 3.49 17.29
CA ALA A 300 3.45 3.64 17.78
C ALA A 300 2.84 2.34 18.30
N VAL A 301 3.07 1.21 17.63
CA VAL A 301 2.54 -0.11 18.05
C VAL A 301 3.12 -0.57 19.40
N ARG A 302 4.23 0.03 19.87
CA ARG A 302 4.83 -0.27 21.18
C ARG A 302 4.21 0.51 22.33
N ALA A 303 3.36 1.50 22.04
CA ALA A 303 2.72 2.29 23.08
C ALA A 303 1.90 1.40 24.02
N ASP A 304 2.07 1.63 25.32
CA ASP A 304 1.26 1.01 26.37
C ASP A 304 0.03 1.86 26.71
N ASP A 305 -0.85 1.32 27.57
CA ASP A 305 -2.11 1.97 27.91
C ASP A 305 -1.95 3.34 28.59
N THR A 306 -0.89 3.52 29.38
CA THR A 306 -0.60 4.80 30.05
C THR A 306 -0.17 5.85 29.03
N GLN A 307 0.66 5.45 28.08
CA GLN A 307 1.10 6.30 26.97
C GLN A 307 -0.05 6.67 26.03
N MET A 308 -0.94 5.71 25.74
CA MET A 308 -2.18 5.96 24.99
C MET A 308 -3.09 6.96 25.71
N ALA A 309 -3.28 6.82 27.03
CA ALA A 309 -4.11 7.72 27.83
C ALA A 309 -3.55 9.15 27.86
N LYS A 310 -2.22 9.29 27.94
CA LYS A 310 -1.52 10.57 27.86
C LYS A 310 -1.72 11.24 26.50
N ALA A 311 -1.51 10.50 25.40
CA ALA A 311 -1.75 11.02 24.05
C ALA A 311 -3.22 11.43 23.84
N ALA A 312 -4.17 10.66 24.37
CA ALA A 312 -5.58 10.99 24.31
C ALA A 312 -5.91 12.29 25.07
N SER A 313 -5.31 12.51 26.25
CA SER A 313 -5.46 13.76 27.01
C SER A 313 -4.88 14.98 26.26
N MET A 314 -3.72 14.83 25.60
CA MET A 314 -3.14 15.88 24.76
C MET A 314 -4.03 16.27 23.57
N LEU A 315 -4.65 15.28 22.92
CA LEU A 315 -5.61 15.51 21.85
C LEU A 315 -6.88 16.20 22.37
N GLN A 316 -7.41 15.77 23.51
CA GLN A 316 -8.54 16.40 24.16
C GLN A 316 -8.25 17.88 24.45
N GLU A 317 -7.12 18.22 25.05
CA GLU A 317 -6.70 19.62 25.26
C GLU A 317 -6.62 20.41 23.94
N ALA A 318 -6.21 19.76 22.84
CA ALA A 318 -6.10 20.42 21.54
C ALA A 318 -7.47 20.81 20.95
N PHE A 319 -8.48 19.95 21.10
CA PHE A 319 -9.80 20.13 20.51
C PHE A 319 -10.83 20.78 21.44
N ASP A 320 -10.64 20.70 22.76
CA ASP A 320 -11.52 21.32 23.76
C ASP A 320 -11.73 22.81 23.47
N GLY A 321 -12.99 23.22 23.39
CA GLY A 321 -13.41 24.60 23.09
C GLY A 321 -13.18 25.04 21.63
N LYS A 322 -12.65 24.19 20.74
CA LYS A 322 -12.37 24.53 19.34
C LYS A 322 -13.15 23.71 18.32
N ALA A 323 -13.45 22.45 18.64
CA ALA A 323 -14.29 21.58 17.80
C ALA A 323 -15.03 20.56 18.67
N HIS A 324 -16.20 20.12 18.23
CA HIS A 324 -16.83 18.93 18.81
C HIS A 324 -16.06 17.68 18.39
N TYR A 325 -15.82 16.77 19.32
CA TYR A 325 -15.17 15.50 19.05
C TYR A 325 -15.75 14.40 19.93
N ALA A 326 -15.53 13.15 19.51
CA ALA A 326 -15.88 11.97 20.29
C ALA A 326 -14.89 10.84 19.99
N TRP A 327 -14.48 10.11 21.03
CA TRP A 327 -13.68 8.90 20.88
C TRP A 327 -14.54 7.77 20.34
N PHE A 328 -13.98 6.96 19.45
CA PHE A 328 -14.64 5.74 18.97
C PHE A 328 -13.66 4.56 18.92
N GLY A 329 -14.05 3.49 18.24
CA GLY A 329 -13.13 2.40 17.91
C GLY A 329 -12.63 1.64 19.13
N GLY A 330 -11.33 1.29 19.13
CA GLY A 330 -10.73 0.47 20.20
C GLY A 330 -10.60 1.21 21.52
N TRP A 331 -10.21 2.49 21.48
CA TRP A 331 -10.04 3.32 22.66
C TRP A 331 -11.35 3.56 23.41
N ALA A 332 -12.45 3.87 22.70
CA ALA A 332 -13.77 4.01 23.33
C ALA A 332 -14.24 2.73 24.05
N LEU A 333 -13.96 1.56 23.48
CA LEU A 333 -14.26 0.28 24.15
C LEU A 333 -13.42 0.07 25.40
N LYS A 334 -12.16 0.51 25.37
CA LYS A 334 -11.28 0.44 26.53
C LYS A 334 -11.74 1.36 27.65
N LEU A 335 -12.13 2.59 27.34
CA LEU A 335 -12.77 3.51 28.29
C LEU A 335 -14.04 2.89 28.90
N ARG A 336 -14.81 2.12 28.11
CA ARG A 336 -15.95 1.32 28.57
C ARG A 336 -15.56 0.03 29.32
N GLY A 337 -14.27 -0.28 29.49
CA GLY A 337 -13.80 -1.42 30.29
C GLY A 337 -13.56 -2.72 29.51
N SER A 338 -13.41 -2.65 28.18
CA SER A 338 -12.91 -3.80 27.42
C SER A 338 -11.46 -4.10 27.80
N SER A 339 -11.14 -5.38 28.01
CA SER A 339 -9.79 -5.85 28.31
C SER A 339 -8.92 -6.01 27.06
N ARG A 340 -9.47 -5.80 25.85
CA ARG A 340 -8.72 -5.93 24.61
C ARG A 340 -7.65 -4.85 24.53
N GLU A 341 -6.46 -5.26 24.12
CA GLU A 341 -5.38 -4.34 23.82
C GLU A 341 -5.73 -3.49 22.57
N THR A 342 -5.51 -2.19 22.64
CA THR A 342 -5.70 -1.24 21.54
C THR A 342 -4.37 -0.55 21.27
N LYS A 343 -4.04 -0.33 19.99
CA LYS A 343 -2.70 0.13 19.56
C LYS A 343 -2.72 1.47 18.85
N ASP A 344 -3.91 2.04 18.74
CA ASP A 344 -4.24 3.25 18.04
C ASP A 344 -5.40 3.97 18.75
N LEU A 345 -5.46 5.27 18.54
CA LEU A 345 -6.52 6.15 19.02
C LEU A 345 -7.42 6.52 17.84
N ASP A 346 -8.72 6.26 17.99
CA ASP A 346 -9.74 6.59 16.99
C ASP A 346 -10.54 7.81 17.46
N LEU A 347 -10.45 8.94 16.73
CA LEU A 347 -11.10 10.20 17.12
C LEU A 347 -12.01 10.73 16.01
N LEU A 348 -13.29 10.92 16.30
CA LEU A 348 -14.25 11.56 15.41
C LEU A 348 -14.27 13.07 15.71
N VAL A 349 -14.15 13.93 14.69
CA VAL A 349 -14.10 15.39 14.86
C VAL A 349 -15.09 16.09 13.93
N LEU A 350 -15.86 17.04 14.46
CA LEU A 350 -16.70 17.92 13.67
C LEU A 350 -15.87 19.00 12.99
N ALA A 351 -15.70 18.87 11.69
CA ALA A 351 -15.01 19.83 10.86
C ALA A 351 -15.50 19.75 9.41
N ASP A 352 -15.50 20.88 8.70
CA ASP A 352 -15.96 20.97 7.31
C ASP A 352 -15.00 20.22 6.35
N ASP A 353 -13.70 20.32 6.64
CA ASP A 353 -12.67 19.56 5.95
C ASP A 353 -11.43 19.31 6.84
N VAL A 354 -10.49 18.53 6.31
CA VAL A 354 -9.28 18.15 7.05
C VAL A 354 -8.36 19.35 7.34
N ARG A 355 -8.47 20.46 6.59
CA ARG A 355 -7.64 21.65 6.79
C ARG A 355 -7.98 22.34 8.12
N GLN A 356 -9.23 22.28 8.56
CA GLN A 356 -9.63 22.80 9.88
C GLN A 356 -8.99 22.01 11.02
N VAL A 357 -9.03 20.66 10.93
CA VAL A 357 -8.35 19.78 11.91
C VAL A 357 -6.85 20.06 11.92
N ARG A 358 -6.22 20.17 10.75
CA ARG A 358 -4.80 20.52 10.62
C ARG A 358 -4.50 21.90 11.22
N ALA A 359 -5.36 22.89 11.03
CA ALA A 359 -5.17 24.22 11.58
C ALA A 359 -5.18 24.21 13.12
N ILE A 360 -6.10 23.46 13.75
CA ILE A 360 -6.12 23.27 15.21
C ILE A 360 -4.82 22.63 15.68
N LEU A 361 -4.41 21.55 15.03
CA LEU A 361 -3.23 20.78 15.43
C LEU A 361 -1.92 21.52 15.12
N SER A 362 -1.87 22.40 14.12
CA SER A 362 -0.68 23.15 13.69
C SER A 362 -0.02 23.97 14.80
N ALA A 363 -0.79 24.32 15.84
CA ALA A 363 -0.33 25.06 17.02
C ALA A 363 0.49 24.19 17.99
N TYR A 364 0.50 22.87 17.81
CA TYR A 364 1.06 21.92 18.76
C TYR A 364 2.28 21.18 18.18
N SER A 365 3.46 21.42 18.75
CA SER A 365 4.70 20.81 18.25
C SER A 365 4.80 19.30 18.47
N TRP A 366 3.94 18.74 19.32
CA TRP A 366 3.82 17.30 19.57
C TRP A 366 2.96 16.58 18.53
N ALA A 367 2.13 17.33 17.77
CA ALA A 367 1.32 16.75 16.72
C ALA A 367 2.22 16.47 15.50
N ILE A 368 2.24 15.21 15.09
CA ILE A 368 2.96 14.74 13.93
C ILE A 368 1.93 14.34 12.88
N LEU A 369 1.92 15.08 11.77
CA LEU A 369 1.08 14.74 10.63
C LEU A 369 1.96 14.05 9.59
N ALA A 370 1.79 12.74 9.48
CA ALA A 370 2.47 11.95 8.49
C ALA A 370 1.55 11.72 7.30
N TYR A 371 2.11 11.86 6.11
CA TYR A 371 1.40 11.54 4.88
C TYR A 371 2.19 10.49 4.14
N TYR A 372 1.48 9.53 3.58
CA TYR A 372 2.12 8.61 2.65
C TYR A 372 1.17 8.19 1.55
N GLU A 373 1.77 7.91 0.41
CA GLU A 373 1.08 7.41 -0.76
C GLU A 373 1.05 5.89 -0.68
N ILE A 374 -0.12 5.31 -0.45
CA ILE A 374 -0.34 3.89 -0.75
C ILE A 374 -1.32 3.81 -1.89
N MET A 375 -0.87 3.22 -3.00
CA MET A 375 -1.69 2.90 -4.16
C MET A 375 -2.50 4.10 -4.59
N GLY A 376 -1.86 5.26 -4.71
CA GLY A 376 -2.59 6.45 -5.06
C GLY A 376 -3.67 6.77 -4.00
N SER A 377 -3.28 6.88 -2.76
CA SER A 377 -4.16 7.49 -1.78
C SER A 377 -3.25 8.12 -0.77
N MET A 378 -3.44 9.42 -0.56
CA MET A 378 -2.94 10.04 0.65
C MET A 378 -3.62 9.36 1.83
N GLN A 379 -2.92 8.40 2.43
CA GLN A 379 -3.24 8.01 3.79
C GLN A 379 -2.53 9.00 4.68
N GLU A 380 -3.32 9.89 5.26
CA GLU A 380 -2.89 10.73 6.35
C GLU A 380 -2.93 9.88 7.60
N ARG A 381 -1.77 9.70 8.23
CA ARG A 381 -1.70 9.17 9.58
C ARG A 381 -1.23 10.24 10.51
N MET A 382 -1.89 10.33 11.65
CA MET A 382 -1.48 11.23 12.69
C MET A 382 -0.75 10.44 13.77
N PHE A 383 0.28 11.07 14.34
CA PHE A 383 0.94 10.58 15.52
C PHE A 383 1.00 11.69 16.58
N VAL A 384 1.02 11.29 17.84
CA VAL A 384 1.24 12.18 18.99
C VAL A 384 2.58 11.82 19.61
N ASP A 385 3.54 12.75 19.57
CA ASP A 385 4.80 12.65 20.31
C ASP A 385 4.53 12.96 21.79
N ILE A 386 4.57 11.94 22.63
CA ILE A 386 4.26 12.07 24.06
C ILE A 386 5.45 12.59 24.89
N GLY A 387 6.58 12.88 24.25
CA GLY A 387 7.77 13.45 24.89
C GLY A 387 8.56 12.47 25.77
N GLU A 388 8.35 11.17 25.60
CA GLU A 388 9.01 10.10 26.35
C GLU A 388 9.94 9.30 25.44
N ASP A 389 11.22 9.67 25.39
CA ASP A 389 12.26 8.99 24.61
C ASP A 389 11.92 8.76 23.12
N GLY A 390 11.14 9.67 22.53
CA GLY A 390 10.70 9.59 21.15
C GLY A 390 9.58 8.57 20.90
N GLN A 391 8.91 8.09 21.96
CA GLN A 391 7.68 7.31 21.84
C GLN A 391 6.56 8.18 21.23
N VAL A 392 5.86 7.62 20.26
CA VAL A 392 4.70 8.21 19.62
C VAL A 392 3.47 7.30 19.79
N VAL A 393 2.28 7.87 19.64
CA VAL A 393 1.01 7.13 19.61
C VAL A 393 0.34 7.37 18.27
N GLY A 394 -0.14 6.30 17.61
CA GLY A 394 -0.86 6.39 16.34
C GLY A 394 -2.31 6.85 16.55
N VAL A 395 -2.79 7.73 15.67
CA VAL A 395 -4.12 8.34 15.75
C VAL A 395 -4.79 8.34 14.38
N ASP A 396 -6.00 7.82 14.34
CA ASP A 396 -6.89 7.86 13.18
C ASP A 396 -7.99 8.91 13.45
N ILE A 397 -7.87 10.07 12.79
CA ILE A 397 -8.90 11.12 12.83
C ILE A 397 -9.91 10.93 11.71
N VAL A 398 -11.19 10.85 12.07
CA VAL A 398 -12.31 10.77 11.13
C VAL A 398 -13.14 12.06 11.23
N LEU A 399 -13.55 12.61 10.08
CA LEU A 399 -14.41 13.79 10.04
C LEU A 399 -15.89 13.39 10.17
N SER A 400 -16.61 14.09 11.05
CA SER A 400 -18.07 14.05 11.17
C SER A 400 -18.76 14.44 9.86
N GLY A 401 -19.93 13.89 9.58
CA GLY A 401 -20.73 14.18 8.38
C GLY A 401 -20.22 13.55 7.08
N LYS A 402 -19.00 13.00 7.07
CA LYS A 402 -18.53 12.05 6.03
C LYS A 402 -19.01 10.64 6.38
N PRO A 403 -19.28 9.76 5.38
CA PRO A 403 -19.66 8.38 5.68
C PRO A 403 -18.51 7.69 6.42
N ILE A 404 -18.71 7.40 7.71
CA ILE A 404 -17.82 6.51 8.45
C ILE A 404 -17.95 5.14 7.78
N ARG A 405 -16.83 4.61 7.24
CA ARG A 405 -16.79 3.33 6.52
C ARG A 405 -17.42 2.17 7.31
N SER A 406 -17.47 2.27 8.64
CA SER A 406 -18.10 1.31 9.57
C SER A 406 -19.56 1.65 9.95
N ALA A 407 -20.03 2.89 9.90
CA ALA A 407 -21.36 3.22 10.41
C ALA A 407 -22.46 3.12 9.35
N GLY A 408 -22.21 3.55 8.10
CA GLY A 408 -23.20 3.68 7.01
C GLY A 408 -24.46 4.51 7.29
N ARG A 409 -24.65 5.00 8.52
CA ARG A 409 -25.29 6.28 8.81
C ARG A 409 -24.20 7.36 8.85
N LYS A 410 -24.50 8.57 8.39
CA LYS A 410 -23.59 9.72 8.57
C LYS A 410 -23.65 10.10 10.06
N ALA A 411 -22.56 9.90 10.77
CA ALA A 411 -22.41 10.38 12.14
C ALA A 411 -22.23 11.90 12.08
N TYR A 412 -23.22 12.67 12.51
CA TYR A 412 -23.14 14.12 12.63
C TYR A 412 -22.97 14.50 14.09
N LEU A 413 -21.72 14.66 14.53
CA LEU A 413 -21.42 15.46 15.72
C LEU A 413 -22.04 16.85 15.58
N GLY A 414 -22.62 17.37 16.67
CA GLY A 414 -23.24 18.71 16.71
C GLY A 414 -24.77 18.70 16.79
N GLU A 415 -25.39 17.53 16.63
CA GLU A 415 -26.81 17.32 16.97
C GLU A 415 -26.96 16.85 18.43
N GLU A 416 -28.14 17.01 19.01
CA GLU A 416 -28.49 16.43 20.31
C GLU A 416 -28.31 14.90 20.23
N ASP A 417 -27.78 14.28 21.28
CA ASP A 417 -27.44 12.84 21.34
C ASP A 417 -26.36 12.33 20.36
N SER A 418 -25.61 13.23 19.70
CA SER A 418 -24.52 12.83 18.80
C SER A 418 -23.25 12.33 19.49
N LEU A 419 -23.16 12.48 20.82
CA LEU A 419 -22.08 11.96 21.67
C LEU A 419 -22.63 11.56 23.05
N GLU A 420 -21.91 10.69 23.73
CA GLU A 420 -22.17 10.23 25.10
C GLU A 420 -20.98 10.57 25.99
N LEU A 421 -21.22 11.19 27.15
CA LEU A 421 -20.18 11.39 28.16
C LEU A 421 -20.17 10.19 29.10
N ILE A 422 -19.07 9.44 29.10
CA ILE A 422 -18.91 8.27 29.99
C ILE A 422 -17.91 8.54 31.09
N THR A 423 -18.10 7.87 32.23
CA THR A 423 -17.05 7.70 33.24
C THR A 423 -16.13 6.56 32.81
N PRO A 424 -14.83 6.81 32.57
CA PRO A 424 -13.89 5.76 32.20
C PRO A 424 -13.80 4.66 33.27
N CYS A 425 -13.67 3.40 32.84
CA CYS A 425 -13.55 2.25 33.75
C CYS A 425 -12.17 2.13 34.43
N PHE A 426 -11.24 3.05 34.14
CA PHE A 426 -9.91 3.14 34.71
C PHE A 426 -9.50 4.61 34.84
N GLU A 427 -8.55 4.91 35.73
CA GLU A 427 -8.03 6.26 35.88
C GLU A 427 -7.28 6.70 34.61
N THR A 428 -7.66 7.84 34.05
CA THR A 428 -7.08 8.39 32.83
C THR A 428 -6.86 9.90 32.97
N PRO A 429 -5.79 10.47 32.37
CA PRO A 429 -5.56 11.92 32.36
C PRO A 429 -6.61 12.73 31.56
N GLN A 430 -7.55 12.05 30.91
CA GLN A 430 -8.69 12.67 30.22
C GLN A 430 -9.79 13.16 31.17
N GLY A 431 -9.71 12.81 32.46
CA GLY A 431 -10.67 13.24 33.48
C GLY A 431 -11.80 12.25 33.73
N SER A 432 -12.79 12.68 34.52
CA SER A 432 -13.90 11.82 34.99
C SER A 432 -15.03 11.66 33.99
N GLN A 433 -15.08 12.49 32.94
CA GLN A 433 -16.06 12.40 31.87
C GLN A 433 -15.36 12.56 30.53
N VAL A 434 -15.56 11.58 29.64
CA VAL A 434 -14.91 11.53 28.35
C VAL A 434 -15.96 11.38 27.25
N PRO A 435 -15.95 12.22 26.19
CA PRO A 435 -16.92 12.11 25.11
C PRO A 435 -16.59 10.93 24.20
N VAL A 436 -17.50 9.98 24.10
CA VAL A 436 -17.43 8.83 23.19
C VAL A 436 -18.62 8.84 22.24
N ILE A 437 -18.55 8.08 21.14
CA ILE A 437 -19.74 7.87 20.32
C ILE A 437 -20.81 7.08 21.10
N PRO A 438 -22.11 7.31 20.81
CA PRO A 438 -23.20 6.58 21.45
C PRO A 438 -23.05 5.07 21.29
N LEU A 439 -23.49 4.30 22.29
CA LEU A 439 -23.40 2.84 22.28
C LEU A 439 -24.02 2.21 21.02
N THR A 440 -25.17 2.74 20.57
CA THR A 440 -25.85 2.33 19.33
C THR A 440 -24.92 2.37 18.13
N TRP A 441 -24.19 3.46 17.98
CA TRP A 441 -23.25 3.68 16.87
C TRP A 441 -22.01 2.81 17.02
N GLN A 442 -21.52 2.61 18.25
CA GLN A 442 -20.39 1.72 18.51
C GLN A 442 -20.70 0.27 18.10
N VAL A 443 -21.89 -0.23 18.44
CA VAL A 443 -22.35 -1.58 18.06
C VAL A 443 -22.54 -1.68 16.53
N GLU A 444 -23.22 -0.70 15.91
CA GLU A 444 -23.43 -0.70 14.46
C GLU A 444 -22.11 -0.67 13.69
N CYS A 445 -21.15 0.17 14.12
CA CYS A 445 -19.82 0.25 13.54
C CYS A 445 -19.08 -1.09 13.61
N LYS A 446 -19.12 -1.75 14.76
CA LYS A 446 -18.43 -3.03 14.97
C LYS A 446 -19.11 -4.17 14.23
N LEU A 447 -20.44 -4.20 14.16
CA LEU A 447 -21.18 -5.19 13.36
C LEU A 447 -20.82 -5.06 11.88
N ARG A 448 -20.86 -3.86 11.31
CA ARG A 448 -20.49 -3.67 9.90
C ARG A 448 -19.04 -4.04 9.63
N ALA A 449 -18.12 -3.63 10.51
CA ALA A 449 -16.71 -4.02 10.40
C ALA A 449 -16.56 -5.55 10.42
N TRP A 450 -17.17 -6.22 11.40
CA TRP A 450 -17.20 -7.67 11.46
C TRP A 450 -17.75 -8.30 10.16
N MET A 451 -18.88 -7.82 9.65
CA MET A 451 -19.46 -8.31 8.39
C MET A 451 -18.54 -8.13 7.19
N SER A 452 -17.84 -7.00 7.11
CA SER A 452 -16.98 -6.69 5.96
C SER A 452 -15.65 -7.44 5.96
N ARG A 453 -15.05 -7.73 7.12
CA ARG A 453 -13.66 -8.23 7.20
C ARG A 453 -13.46 -9.48 8.07
N LYS A 454 -14.48 -9.91 8.82
CA LYS A 454 -14.45 -11.12 9.66
C LYS A 454 -13.22 -11.20 10.56
N LYS A 455 -12.77 -10.07 11.11
CA LYS A 455 -11.62 -10.03 12.03
C LYS A 455 -12.04 -10.46 13.43
N GLN A 456 -11.28 -11.36 14.03
CA GLN A 456 -11.54 -11.86 15.39
C GLN A 456 -11.64 -10.75 16.44
N SER A 457 -10.88 -9.67 16.29
CA SER A 457 -10.95 -8.51 17.18
C SER A 457 -12.33 -7.86 17.18
N ASP A 458 -13.00 -7.76 16.02
CA ASP A 458 -14.35 -7.19 15.93
C ASP A 458 -15.38 -8.11 16.58
N PHE A 459 -15.21 -9.42 16.43
CA PHE A 459 -16.05 -10.41 17.12
C PHE A 459 -15.93 -10.32 18.63
N PHE A 460 -14.70 -10.21 19.17
CA PHE A 460 -14.49 -10.04 20.61
C PHE A 460 -15.03 -8.70 21.13
N ASP A 461 -14.87 -7.61 20.37
CA ASP A 461 -15.44 -6.31 20.70
C ASP A 461 -16.98 -6.38 20.78
N LEU A 462 -17.62 -7.06 19.82
CA LEU A 462 -19.08 -7.29 19.83
C LEU A 462 -19.51 -8.19 20.99
N LYS A 463 -18.79 -9.29 21.25
CA LYS A 463 -19.05 -10.19 22.39
C LYS A 463 -18.98 -9.42 23.71
N PHE A 464 -18.00 -8.54 23.87
CA PHE A 464 -17.90 -7.65 25.03
C PHE A 464 -19.11 -6.71 25.13
N LEU A 465 -19.45 -5.99 24.04
CA LEU A 465 -20.56 -5.04 24.03
C LEU A 465 -21.89 -5.70 24.38
N PHE A 466 -22.22 -6.82 23.72
CA PHE A 466 -23.46 -7.55 23.99
C PHE A 466 -23.47 -8.19 25.38
N ARG A 467 -22.34 -8.66 25.92
CA ARG A 467 -22.34 -9.17 27.29
C ARG A 467 -22.51 -8.08 28.34
N LYS A 468 -21.86 -6.94 28.14
CA LYS A 468 -21.83 -5.86 29.13
C LYS A 468 -23.11 -5.02 29.10
N TYR A 469 -23.60 -4.69 27.92
CA TYR A 469 -24.72 -3.76 27.72
C TYR A 469 -25.95 -4.43 27.10
N GLY A 470 -25.87 -5.73 26.79
CA GLY A 470 -26.90 -6.47 26.06
C GLY A 470 -28.26 -6.43 26.71
N ARG A 471 -28.32 -6.84 27.97
CA ARG A 471 -29.57 -7.03 28.70
C ARG A 471 -30.27 -5.70 28.98
N GLU A 472 -29.52 -4.72 29.47
CA GLU A 472 -30.08 -3.46 29.98
C GLU A 472 -30.35 -2.43 28.89
N GLU A 473 -29.55 -2.39 27.83
CA GLU A 473 -29.60 -1.31 26.84
C GLU A 473 -29.78 -1.82 25.41
N ILE A 474 -28.90 -2.71 24.93
CA ILE A 474 -28.88 -3.10 23.51
C ILE A 474 -30.15 -3.87 23.11
N SER A 475 -30.69 -4.71 24.00
CA SER A 475 -31.92 -5.48 23.76
C SER A 475 -33.12 -4.60 23.40
N GLN A 476 -33.13 -3.33 23.81
CA GLN A 476 -34.23 -2.38 23.60
C GLN A 476 -34.29 -1.85 22.17
N TRP A 477 -33.19 -1.93 21.41
CA TRP A 477 -33.10 -1.33 20.07
C TRP A 477 -32.37 -2.20 19.04
N SER A 478 -31.87 -3.37 19.42
CA SER A 478 -31.14 -4.28 18.52
C SER A 478 -31.98 -4.75 17.34
N GLU A 479 -33.31 -4.74 17.44
CA GLU A 479 -34.22 -5.06 16.33
C GLU A 479 -34.03 -4.14 15.12
N HIS A 480 -33.60 -2.89 15.34
CA HIS A 480 -33.31 -1.91 14.29
C HIS A 480 -31.98 -2.17 13.56
N LEU A 481 -31.12 -3.04 14.10
CA LEU A 481 -29.93 -3.51 13.39
C LEU A 481 -30.31 -4.53 12.32
N SER A 482 -29.51 -4.62 11.26
CA SER A 482 -29.70 -5.60 10.18
C SER A 482 -29.88 -7.02 10.74
N LYS A 483 -31.03 -7.63 10.43
CA LYS A 483 -31.36 -9.00 10.86
C LYS A 483 -30.32 -10.00 10.38
N ASP A 484 -29.83 -9.84 9.16
CA ASP A 484 -28.81 -10.71 8.58
C ASP A 484 -27.48 -10.61 9.35
N TRP A 485 -27.08 -9.39 9.72
CA TRP A 485 -25.83 -9.18 10.45
C TRP A 485 -25.91 -9.74 11.87
N ARG A 486 -27.04 -9.54 12.54
CA ARG A 486 -27.31 -10.12 13.87
C ARG A 486 -27.24 -11.64 13.83
N ARG A 487 -27.94 -12.25 12.86
CA ARG A 487 -27.96 -13.71 12.67
C ARG A 487 -26.57 -14.27 12.39
N GLU A 488 -25.84 -13.66 11.48
CA GLU A 488 -24.50 -14.13 11.12
C GLU A 488 -23.49 -13.99 12.27
N PHE A 489 -23.59 -12.93 13.08
CA PHE A 489 -22.82 -12.84 14.33
C PHE A 489 -23.22 -13.97 15.31
N TYR A 490 -24.51 -14.20 15.52
CA TYR A 490 -25.01 -15.24 16.43
C TYR A 490 -24.56 -16.64 16.03
N GLU A 491 -24.55 -16.97 14.73
CA GLU A 491 -24.09 -18.28 14.26
C GLU A 491 -22.63 -18.56 14.64
N VAL A 492 -21.76 -17.55 14.57
CA VAL A 492 -20.36 -17.67 15.00
C VAL A 492 -20.26 -17.71 16.52
N PHE A 493 -21.06 -16.89 17.22
CA PHE A 493 -21.13 -16.92 18.68
C PHE A 493 -21.56 -18.29 19.21
N ARG A 494 -22.52 -18.96 18.54
CA ARG A 494 -23.00 -20.30 18.89
C ARG A 494 -21.93 -21.38 18.76
N VAL A 495 -20.99 -21.23 17.82
CA VAL A 495 -19.88 -22.18 17.65
C VAL A 495 -18.81 -21.98 18.74
N GLU A 496 -18.57 -20.73 19.14
CA GLU A 496 -17.53 -20.36 20.11
C GLU A 496 -17.98 -20.48 21.58
N GLU A 497 -19.29 -20.47 21.85
CA GLU A 497 -19.84 -20.48 23.20
C GLU A 497 -20.52 -21.80 23.54
N THR A 498 -20.14 -22.39 24.67
CA THR A 498 -20.65 -23.69 25.12
C THR A 498 -21.73 -23.58 26.19
N ASP A 499 -21.89 -22.41 26.80
CA ASP A 499 -22.92 -22.17 27.82
C ASP A 499 -24.28 -21.92 27.17
N GLU A 500 -25.22 -22.86 27.35
CA GLU A 500 -26.58 -22.80 26.80
C GLU A 500 -27.37 -21.56 27.27
N GLU A 501 -27.16 -21.10 28.50
CA GLU A 501 -27.87 -19.91 29.00
C GLU A 501 -27.31 -18.64 28.35
N ALA A 502 -26.00 -18.57 28.15
CA ALA A 502 -25.37 -17.48 27.40
C ALA A 502 -25.83 -17.45 25.93
N LEU A 503 -26.08 -18.62 25.31
CA LEU A 503 -26.65 -18.71 23.96
C LEU A 503 -28.08 -18.17 23.91
N LYS A 504 -28.95 -18.60 24.83
CA LYS A 504 -30.34 -18.11 24.91
C LYS A 504 -30.39 -16.61 25.17
N GLU A 505 -29.56 -16.13 26.09
CA GLU A 505 -29.46 -14.70 26.40
C GLU A 505 -29.00 -13.91 25.18
N MET A 506 -27.94 -14.35 24.48
CA MET A 506 -27.49 -13.67 23.27
C MET A 506 -28.56 -13.65 22.17
N MET A 507 -29.30 -14.75 22.01
CA MET A 507 -30.39 -14.83 21.04
C MET A 507 -31.50 -13.80 21.34
N SER A 508 -31.85 -13.64 22.62
CA SER A 508 -32.81 -12.64 23.10
C SER A 508 -32.28 -11.21 22.95
N ILE A 509 -31.03 -10.94 23.34
CA ILE A 509 -30.39 -9.62 23.16
C ILE A 509 -30.41 -9.22 21.68
N LEU A 510 -30.17 -10.17 20.80
CA LEU A 510 -30.15 -9.95 19.35
C LEU A 510 -31.55 -9.98 18.73
N GLN A 511 -32.65 -10.24 19.46
CA GLN A 511 -34.01 -10.28 18.92
C GLN A 511 -34.11 -11.22 17.69
N LEU A 512 -33.63 -12.46 17.86
CA LEU A 512 -33.56 -13.51 16.84
C LEU A 512 -34.44 -14.73 17.16
N ASP A 513 -35.19 -14.67 18.25
CA ASP A 513 -36.15 -15.67 18.70
C ASP A 513 -37.37 -15.85 17.79
#